data_AF-A0A4R1W7W2-F1
#
_entry.id   AF-A0A4R1W7W2-F1
#
_cell.length_a   1.000
_cell.length_b   1.000
_cell.length_c   1.000
_cell.angle_alpha   90.00
_cell.angle_beta   90.00
_cell.angle_gamma   90.00
#
_symmetry.space_group_name_H-M   'P 1'
#
loop_
_entity.id
_entity.type
_entity.pdbx_description
1 polymer ?
#
loop_
_entity_poly.entity_id
_entity_poly.type
_entity_poly.pdbx_seq_one_letter_code
_entity_poly.pdbx_strand_id
1 'polypeptide(L)'
;MGWYSVRCVFRLDEGRDADSAYEERVTLWRADDFDSAIELAEREALEYIEDTDWAYLGLAQCFFLGDDVDKIVPGIEVFSLIRDSDLTPEEYLDEFFDTGTEHQRHSSPPD
;
A
#
# COMPACT_ATOMS: atom_id res chain seq x y z
N MET A 1 14.57 -15.41 8.48
CA MET A 1 13.16 -15.05 8.27
C MET A 1 12.66 -14.03 9.27
N GLY A 2 12.02 -12.98 8.75
CA GLY A 2 11.26 -12.01 9.53
C GLY A 2 9.96 -11.62 8.84
N TRP A 3 9.27 -10.65 9.42
CA TRP A 3 8.01 -10.11 8.90
C TRP A 3 8.25 -8.82 8.14
N TYR A 4 7.70 -8.76 6.94
CA TYR A 4 7.83 -7.66 6.02
C TYR A 4 6.45 -7.23 5.55
N SER A 5 6.23 -5.94 5.41
CA SER A 5 5.04 -5.42 4.75
C SER A 5 5.45 -4.78 3.44
N VAL A 6 4.67 -5.00 2.38
CA VAL A 6 4.98 -4.48 1.06
C VAL A 6 3.80 -3.69 0.55
N ARG A 7 4.04 -2.42 0.19
CA ARG A 7 3.09 -1.57 -0.52
C ARG A 7 3.26 -1.77 -2.03
N CYS A 8 2.18 -2.16 -2.69
CA CYS A 8 2.05 -2.20 -4.14
C CYS A 8 0.99 -1.20 -4.62
N VAL A 9 1.15 -0.67 -5.83
CA VAL A 9 0.21 0.30 -6.42
C VAL A 9 -0.40 -0.26 -7.69
N PHE A 10 -1.72 -0.09 -7.80
CA PHE A 10 -2.53 -0.58 -8.90
C PHE A 10 -3.35 0.55 -9.49
N ARG A 11 -3.72 0.43 -10.75
CA ARG A 11 -4.67 1.32 -11.42
C ARG A 11 -5.78 0.51 -12.06
N LEU A 12 -7.01 0.96 -11.94
CA LEU A 12 -8.15 0.41 -12.65
C LEU A 12 -8.07 0.83 -14.13
N ASP A 13 -7.89 -0.12 -15.04
CA ASP A 13 -7.74 0.08 -16.50
C ASP A 13 -9.06 -0.18 -17.25
N GLU A 14 -10.17 0.37 -16.74
CA GLU A 14 -11.45 0.37 -17.43
C GLU A 14 -11.39 1.32 -18.65
N GLY A 15 -10.80 0.86 -19.76
CA GLY A 15 -11.08 1.41 -21.09
C GLY A 15 -10.88 2.91 -21.28
N ARG A 16 -9.73 3.48 -20.85
CA ARG A 16 -9.20 4.80 -21.28
C ARG A 16 -9.97 6.07 -20.85
N ASP A 17 -10.58 6.11 -19.68
CA ASP A 17 -11.05 7.40 -19.14
C ASP A 17 -10.02 8.06 -18.21
N ALA A 18 -10.06 9.39 -18.13
CA ALA A 18 -9.12 10.22 -17.36
C ALA A 18 -9.26 10.09 -15.83
N ASP A 19 -10.31 9.39 -15.38
CA ASP A 19 -10.72 9.26 -13.97
C ASP A 19 -10.51 7.83 -13.43
N SER A 20 -9.42 7.16 -13.83
CA SER A 20 -9.10 5.83 -13.31
C SER A 20 -8.77 5.85 -11.82
N ALA A 21 -9.43 4.98 -11.05
CA ALA A 21 -9.10 4.78 -9.65
C ALA A 21 -7.70 4.15 -9.49
N TYR A 22 -7.00 4.55 -8.43
CA TYR A 22 -5.74 3.94 -8.00
C TYR A 22 -5.97 3.24 -6.66
N GLU A 23 -5.30 2.10 -6.47
CA GLU A 23 -5.31 1.37 -5.20
C GLU A 23 -3.88 1.22 -4.69
N GLU A 24 -3.65 1.64 -3.44
CA GLU A 24 -2.45 1.30 -2.69
C GLU A 24 -2.76 0.11 -1.78
N ARG A 25 -2.19 -1.05 -2.07
CA ARG A 25 -2.36 -2.27 -1.26
C ARG A 25 -1.13 -2.52 -0.42
N VAL A 26 -1.34 -2.83 0.85
CA VAL A 26 -0.28 -3.18 1.79
C VAL A 26 -0.49 -4.62 2.24
N THR A 27 0.45 -5.50 1.88
CA THR A 27 0.43 -6.94 2.21
C THR A 27 1.47 -7.26 3.28
N LEU A 28 1.33 -8.40 3.96
CA LEU A 28 2.26 -8.87 5.00
C LEU A 28 2.85 -10.23 4.59
N TRP A 29 4.17 -10.34 4.70
CA TRP A 29 4.96 -11.48 4.23
C TRP A 29 5.92 -11.97 5.29
N ARG A 30 6.12 -13.29 5.32
CA ARG A 30 7.23 -13.90 6.04
C ARG A 30 8.29 -14.33 5.04
N ALA A 31 9.46 -13.71 5.11
CA ALA A 31 10.52 -13.88 4.12
C ALA A 31 11.90 -13.85 4.80
N ASP A 32 12.95 -14.25 4.10
CA ASP A 32 14.31 -14.21 4.64
C ASP A 32 14.91 -12.81 4.61
N ASP A 33 14.60 -12.03 3.58
CA ASP A 33 15.11 -10.69 3.32
C ASP A 33 14.07 -9.84 2.57
N PHE A 34 14.43 -8.59 2.29
CA PHE A 34 13.62 -7.63 1.54
C PHE A 34 13.31 -8.13 0.12
N ASP A 35 14.32 -8.67 -0.59
CA ASP A 35 14.16 -9.12 -1.98
C ASP A 35 13.14 -10.26 -2.07
N SER A 36 13.27 -11.26 -1.18
CA SER A 36 12.31 -12.37 -1.09
C SER A 36 10.90 -11.90 -0.75
N ALA A 37 10.75 -10.88 0.11
CA ALA A 37 9.45 -10.31 0.44
C ALA A 37 8.84 -9.55 -0.75
N ILE A 38 9.66 -8.83 -1.51
CA ILE A 38 9.25 -8.13 -2.74
C ILE A 38 8.80 -9.15 -3.79
N GLU A 39 9.56 -10.22 -4.04
CA GLU A 39 9.19 -11.27 -5.01
C GLU A 39 7.85 -11.95 -4.64
N LEU A 40 7.61 -12.16 -3.34
CA LEU A 40 6.33 -12.68 -2.85
C LEU A 40 5.18 -11.69 -3.13
N ALA A 41 5.40 -10.41 -2.83
CA ALA A 41 4.41 -9.36 -3.03
C ALA A 41 4.10 -9.08 -4.50
N GLU A 42 5.11 -9.08 -5.37
CA GLU A 42 4.92 -8.89 -6.82
C GLU A 42 4.17 -10.06 -7.45
N ARG A 43 4.47 -11.29 -7.02
CA ARG A 43 3.71 -12.47 -7.46
C ARG A 43 2.26 -12.41 -7.03
N GLU A 44 2.00 -12.06 -5.77
CA GLU A 44 0.61 -11.86 -5.31
C GLU A 44 -0.06 -10.70 -6.03
N ALA A 45 0.65 -9.60 -6.33
CA ALA A 45 0.11 -8.50 -7.11
C ALA A 45 -0.30 -8.94 -8.52
N LEU A 46 0.47 -9.82 -9.16
CA LEU A 46 0.14 -10.39 -10.48
C LEU A 46 -1.04 -11.38 -10.41
N GLU A 47 -1.12 -12.20 -9.35
CA GLU A 47 -2.26 -13.08 -9.09
C GLU A 47 -3.53 -12.26 -8.78
N TYR A 48 -3.40 -11.17 -8.03
CA TYR A 48 -4.50 -10.29 -7.65
C TYR A 48 -5.17 -9.63 -8.86
N ILE A 49 -4.38 -9.27 -9.88
CA ILE A 49 -4.91 -8.65 -11.09
C ILE A 49 -5.38 -9.67 -12.14
N GLU A 50 -5.09 -10.96 -11.97
CA GLU A 50 -5.51 -12.00 -12.90
C GLU A 50 -7.05 -12.02 -13.01
N ASP A 51 -7.56 -11.98 -14.25
CA ASP A 51 -8.99 -11.90 -14.56
C ASP A 51 -9.74 -10.67 -13.98
N THR A 52 -9.02 -9.58 -13.71
CA THR A 52 -9.60 -8.28 -13.31
C THR A 52 -9.26 -7.17 -14.29
N ASP A 53 -9.91 -6.02 -14.15
CA ASP A 53 -9.57 -4.79 -14.90
C ASP A 53 -8.45 -3.97 -14.23
N TRP A 54 -7.78 -4.50 -13.19
CA TRP A 54 -6.67 -3.83 -12.51
C TRP A 54 -5.34 -4.07 -13.21
N ALA A 55 -4.46 -3.07 -13.14
CA ALA A 55 -3.09 -3.15 -13.61
C ALA A 55 -2.11 -2.84 -12.47
N TYR A 56 -1.17 -3.75 -12.20
CA TYR A 56 -0.06 -3.51 -11.29
C TYR A 56 0.94 -2.52 -11.92
N LEU A 57 1.30 -1.46 -11.19
CA LEU A 57 2.14 -0.37 -11.71
C LEU A 57 3.65 -0.59 -11.53
N GLY A 58 4.08 -1.74 -10.99
CA GLY A 58 5.49 -2.09 -10.82
C GLY A 58 6.19 -1.41 -9.63
N LEU A 59 5.44 -0.77 -8.73
CA LEU A 59 5.99 -0.28 -7.47
C LEU A 59 5.81 -1.34 -6.38
N ALA A 60 6.90 -1.74 -5.71
CA ALA A 60 6.89 -2.57 -4.51
C ALA A 60 7.79 -1.93 -3.44
N GLN A 61 7.21 -1.33 -2.41
CA GLN A 61 7.94 -0.71 -1.30
C GLN A 61 7.88 -1.62 -0.08
N CYS A 62 9.02 -2.19 0.31
CA CYS A 62 9.10 -3.16 1.39
C CYS A 62 9.56 -2.52 2.71
N PHE A 63 8.90 -2.90 3.80
CA PHE A 63 9.13 -2.42 5.15
C PHE A 63 9.33 -3.59 6.09
N PHE A 64 10.31 -3.52 6.97
CA PHE A 64 10.61 -4.59 7.91
C PHE A 64 9.94 -4.35 9.27
N LEU A 65 9.14 -5.31 9.74
CA LEU A 65 8.42 -5.22 11.02
C LEU A 65 9.18 -5.89 12.17
N GLY A 66 10.18 -6.72 11.85
CA GLY A 66 10.95 -7.46 12.83
C GLY A 66 10.96 -8.97 12.58
N ASP A 67 11.89 -9.67 13.25
CA ASP A 67 12.06 -11.11 13.09
C ASP A 67 11.01 -11.95 13.84
N ASP A 68 10.25 -11.32 14.74
CA ASP A 68 9.37 -11.99 15.68
C ASP A 68 8.05 -11.23 15.82
N VAL A 69 6.93 -11.95 15.67
CA VAL A 69 5.59 -11.36 15.78
C VAL A 69 5.32 -10.84 17.20
N ASP A 70 5.95 -11.45 18.21
CA ASP A 70 5.81 -11.02 19.61
C ASP A 70 6.48 -9.65 19.87
N LYS A 71 7.34 -9.19 18.96
CA LYS A 71 7.96 -7.86 18.98
C LYS A 71 7.18 -6.82 18.17
N ILE A 72 6.19 -7.24 17.39
CA ILE A 72 5.25 -6.34 16.73
C ILE A 72 4.24 -5.88 17.78
N VAL A 73 4.61 -4.80 18.47
CA VAL A 73 3.85 -4.23 19.60
C VAL A 73 3.08 -2.98 19.18
N PRO A 74 2.05 -2.55 19.95
CA PRO A 74 1.34 -1.32 19.68
C PRO A 74 2.29 -0.11 19.58
N GLY A 75 2.12 0.68 18.53
CA GLY A 75 2.90 1.91 18.30
C GLY A 75 4.26 1.69 17.62
N ILE A 76 4.60 0.48 17.16
CA ILE A 76 5.79 0.28 16.33
C ILE A 76 5.63 0.99 14.98
N GLU A 77 6.67 1.68 14.54
CA GLU A 77 6.71 2.28 13.21
C GLU A 77 6.87 1.18 12.16
N VAL A 78 5.93 1.14 11.20
CA VAL A 78 6.01 0.24 10.04
C VAL A 78 6.52 1.00 8.81
N PHE A 79 6.16 2.27 8.67
CA PHE A 79 6.54 3.11 7.54
C PHE A 79 6.57 4.58 7.95
N SER A 80 7.51 5.33 7.38
CA SER A 80 7.56 6.78 7.45
C SER A 80 8.02 7.34 6.10
N LEU A 81 7.43 8.48 5.70
CA LEU A 81 7.82 9.23 4.51
C LEU A 81 8.00 10.69 4.90
N ILE A 82 9.19 11.21 4.64
CA ILE A 82 9.48 12.63 4.70
C ILE A 82 9.45 13.17 3.28
N ARG A 83 8.61 14.17 3.04
CA ARG A 83 8.46 14.84 1.74
C ARG A 83 8.53 16.34 1.96
N ASP A 84 9.47 17.00 1.27
CA ASP A 84 9.47 18.45 1.17
C ASP A 84 8.31 18.89 0.27
N SER A 85 7.59 19.93 0.67
CA SER A 85 6.45 20.48 -0.05
C SER A 85 6.31 21.98 0.21
N ASP A 86 5.97 22.74 -0.83
CA ASP A 86 5.64 24.16 -0.73
C ASP A 86 4.14 24.41 -0.45
N LEU A 87 3.34 23.34 -0.40
CA LEU A 87 1.90 23.42 -0.12
C LEU A 87 1.63 23.80 1.34
N THR A 88 0.50 24.48 1.58
CA THR A 88 0.00 24.61 2.95
C THR A 88 -0.45 23.25 3.50
N PRO A 89 -0.60 23.10 4.84
CA PRO A 89 -0.98 21.83 5.43
C PRO A 89 -2.31 21.26 4.91
N GLU A 90 -3.32 22.10 4.66
CA GLU A 90 -4.63 21.67 4.14
C GLU A 90 -4.50 21.20 2.68
N GLU A 91 -3.87 22.01 1.83
CA GLU A 91 -3.60 21.63 0.43
C GLU A 91 -2.76 20.34 0.32
N TYR A 92 -1.82 20.11 1.24
CA TYR A 92 -1.02 18.88 1.23
C TYR A 92 -1.86 17.64 1.55
N LEU A 93 -2.82 17.75 2.46
CA LEU A 93 -3.73 16.65 2.78
C LEU A 93 -4.68 16.39 1.61
N ASP A 94 -5.28 17.44 1.05
CA ASP A 94 -6.20 17.34 -0.08
C ASP A 94 -5.53 16.83 -1.36
N GLU A 95 -4.24 17.09 -1.55
CA GLU A 95 -3.48 16.63 -2.73
C GLU A 95 -3.08 15.14 -2.62
N PHE A 96 -2.72 14.66 -1.44
CA PHE A 96 -2.06 13.35 -1.29
C PHE A 96 -2.81 12.31 -0.46
N PHE A 97 -3.81 12.68 0.36
CA PHE A 97 -4.38 11.78 1.38
C PHE A 97 -5.90 11.83 1.51
N ASP A 98 -6.51 13.01 1.42
CA ASP A 98 -7.95 13.24 1.60
C ASP A 98 -8.48 14.04 0.39
N THR A 99 -8.36 13.45 -0.79
CA THR A 99 -8.76 14.06 -2.06
C THR A 99 -10.29 14.19 -2.19
N GLY A 100 -11.04 13.52 -1.32
CA GLY A 100 -12.50 13.47 -1.33
C GLY A 100 -13.07 12.50 -2.36
N THR A 101 -12.22 11.72 -3.03
CA THR A 101 -12.62 10.74 -4.07
C THR A 101 -12.32 9.29 -3.68
N GLU A 102 -11.74 9.08 -2.49
CA GLU A 102 -11.36 7.76 -2.02
C GLU A 102 -12.58 6.88 -1.76
N HIS A 103 -12.51 5.62 -2.20
CA HIS A 103 -13.55 4.62 -1.96
C HIS A 103 -13.40 3.96 -0.57
N GLN A 104 -13.18 4.77 0.46
CA GLN A 104 -13.05 4.28 1.83
C GLN A 104 -14.42 4.00 2.44
N ARG A 105 -14.61 2.82 3.05
CA ARG A 105 -15.77 2.60 3.92
C ARG A 105 -15.57 3.40 5.20
N HIS A 106 -16.51 4.27 5.54
CA HIS A 106 -16.67 4.71 6.92
C HIS A 106 -17.06 3.51 7.78
N SER A 107 -16.09 2.84 8.38
CA SER A 107 -16.35 1.84 9.40
C SER A 107 -16.79 2.57 10.66
N SER A 108 -18.09 2.68 10.90
CA SER A 108 -18.57 2.79 12.28
C SER A 108 -18.14 1.50 12.99
N PRO A 109 -17.60 1.58 14.22
CA PRO A 109 -17.32 0.37 14.97
C PRO A 109 -18.63 -0.42 15.18
N PRO A 110 -18.61 -1.76 15.14
CA PRO A 110 -19.75 -2.53 15.61
C PRO A 110 -20.00 -2.23 17.10
N ASP A 111 -21.27 -2.00 17.45
CA ASP A 111 -21.76 -1.84 18.84
C ASP A 111 -21.38 -3.02 19.76
#